data_AF-A0AAW5BP50-F1
#
_entry.id   AF-A0AAW5BP50-F1
#
_cell.length_a   1.000
_cell.length_b   1.000
_cell.length_c   1.000
_cell.angle_alpha   90.00
_cell.angle_beta   90.00
_cell.angle_gamma   90.00
#
_symmetry.space_group_name_H-M   'P 1'
#
loop_
_entity.id
_entity.type
_entity.pdbx_description
1 polymer ?
#
loop_
_entity_poly.entity_id
_entity_poly.type
_entity_poly.pdbx_seq_one_letter_code
_entity_poly.pdbx_strand_id
1 'polypeptide(L)'
;MGKMGKGGLIRPGKRILAKGLWLAAVLWLTSCAQGNGAGITGAGGAEGIGETDGIRQEQQGKQEQQGKQKQQEQQEEAVNGVQLAKGYGIFSAGQAPVYVLKQEPGPIRTQGAEARLLSSVYHDGTLYFLVELKDYSVTEIPKQEAEALLEQQEENPGLVEEGDQLYKNLDYFPIDREQGIYGRSSFEARAGYRSAEEGVQGEYQKEHFTNSISGAGIPGGSFSADRTARIGNYQGFLRNGYVTAYLTYYSDKMKLEIPGPEGSYQIHIPGFEDGFSIEFVKAGQYPGIGDIPGMVIKEGVGIMATGEKTDNGLSVTAYIWTDGTYGATPEVYGLVCETAAEKGRGRKTGFQANRNFYGSSSEFMKRIEGREWTTFFYEIPERFDEGSFFLECGSVSLARQEKSGWMSIPVPEGKEELNQSVELSDCTIQIVSAEKIDRQAWLQKYGTIMEDAEEHYRPCVYLSTKVTMDGQKDMHLKHVRAVQEEEDPQDPTRDRWGRCVYQNGELVGIYAFYEEGDKDLDLRFEGPGYVWHEAFRVPVQLENHG
;
A
#
# COMPACT_ATOMS: atom_id res chain seq x y z
N MET A 1 26.16 -66.00 -5.53
CA MET A 1 24.69 -66.02 -5.72
C MET A 1 24.03 -65.59 -4.41
N GLY A 2 23.06 -64.66 -4.50
CA GLY A 2 22.13 -64.11 -3.47
C GLY A 2 22.74 -63.39 -2.25
N LYS A 3 22.56 -62.06 -1.98
CA LYS A 3 21.37 -61.25 -1.55
C LYS A 3 20.75 -61.74 -0.22
N MET A 4 20.40 -60.99 0.83
CA MET A 4 20.14 -59.58 1.24
C MET A 4 20.47 -59.48 2.77
N GLY A 5 20.56 -58.36 3.50
CA GLY A 5 20.06 -56.99 3.34
C GLY A 5 20.72 -56.02 4.35
N LYS A 6 20.61 -54.72 4.05
CA LYS A 6 21.19 -53.58 4.78
C LYS A 6 20.24 -53.10 5.89
N GLY A 7 20.75 -52.89 7.10
CA GLY A 7 20.11 -52.12 8.17
C GLY A 7 20.93 -50.86 8.46
N GLY A 8 20.34 -49.69 8.26
CA GLY A 8 20.98 -48.39 8.43
C GLY A 8 21.11 -47.95 9.88
N LEU A 9 22.23 -47.26 10.17
CA LEU A 9 22.58 -46.67 11.46
C LEU A 9 21.74 -45.42 11.75
N ILE A 10 21.14 -45.39 12.94
CA ILE A 10 20.45 -44.24 13.54
C ILE A 10 21.52 -43.27 14.08
N ARG A 11 21.46 -41.98 13.70
CA ARG A 11 22.16 -40.88 14.38
C ARG A 11 21.15 -40.00 15.16
N PRO A 12 21.51 -39.50 16.35
CA PRO A 12 20.59 -38.79 17.25
C PRO A 12 20.37 -37.33 16.85
N GLY A 13 19.24 -36.78 17.32
CA GLY A 13 18.59 -35.59 16.80
C GLY A 13 19.29 -34.24 17.02
N LYS A 14 19.06 -33.35 16.06
CA LYS A 14 19.23 -31.90 16.21
C LYS A 14 17.87 -31.29 16.57
N ARG A 15 17.81 -30.64 17.74
CA ARG A 15 16.76 -29.67 18.08
C ARG A 15 16.86 -28.51 17.07
N ILE A 16 15.81 -28.29 16.29
CA ILE A 16 15.67 -27.09 15.46
C ILE A 16 14.76 -26.13 16.22
N LEU A 17 15.33 -24.97 16.59
CA LEU A 17 14.63 -23.82 17.13
C LEU A 17 13.67 -23.29 16.06
N ALA A 18 12.39 -23.22 16.40
CA ALA A 18 11.40 -22.45 15.67
C ALA A 18 11.82 -20.97 15.69
N LYS A 19 12.33 -20.47 14.56
CA LYS A 19 12.46 -19.04 14.31
C LYS A 19 11.28 -18.65 13.44
N GLY A 20 10.29 -18.00 14.06
CA GLY A 20 9.18 -17.36 13.36
C GLY A 20 9.73 -16.30 12.41
N LEU A 21 9.40 -16.45 11.13
CA LEU A 21 9.66 -15.47 10.09
C LEU A 21 8.76 -14.26 10.34
N TRP A 22 9.35 -13.15 10.78
CA TRP A 22 8.75 -11.83 10.68
C TRP A 22 9.07 -11.31 9.27
N LEU A 23 8.11 -11.33 8.35
CA LEU A 23 8.15 -10.51 7.14
C LEU A 23 7.30 -9.26 7.39
N ALA A 24 7.97 -8.16 7.72
CA ALA A 24 7.47 -6.82 7.53
C ALA A 24 8.58 -6.04 6.81
N ALA A 25 8.18 -5.18 5.87
CA ALA A 25 8.99 -4.25 5.06
C ALA A 25 9.37 -4.76 3.66
N VAL A 26 8.43 -4.65 2.71
CA VAL A 26 8.63 -4.00 1.40
C VAL A 26 7.23 -3.57 0.92
N LEU A 27 7.02 -2.27 0.71
CA LEU A 27 6.08 -1.64 -0.25
C LEU A 27 5.84 -0.18 0.16
N TRP A 28 6.86 0.65 0.01
CA TRP A 28 6.70 2.10 -0.15
C TRP A 28 7.74 2.52 -1.16
N LEU A 29 7.28 2.92 -2.35
CA LEU A 29 7.91 3.79 -3.35
C LEU A 29 7.19 3.57 -4.69
N THR A 30 5.96 4.06 -4.83
CA THR A 30 5.43 4.60 -6.08
C THR A 30 4.14 5.39 -5.79
N SER A 31 4.03 6.55 -6.45
CA SER A 31 2.96 7.56 -6.35
C SER A 31 3.04 8.58 -5.20
N CYS A 32 4.11 9.38 -5.22
CA CYS A 32 4.00 10.82 -4.94
C CYS A 32 4.44 11.54 -6.22
N ALA A 33 3.49 11.84 -7.10
CA ALA A 33 3.72 12.73 -8.23
C ALA A 33 2.97 14.04 -7.96
N GLN A 34 3.69 15.03 -7.43
CA GLN A 34 3.33 16.46 -7.56
C GLN A 34 3.37 16.80 -9.07
N GLY A 35 2.48 17.60 -9.66
CA GLY A 35 1.87 18.81 -9.12
C GLY A 35 2.74 20.01 -9.49
N ASN A 36 2.65 20.51 -10.72
CA ASN A 36 3.19 21.81 -11.12
C ASN A 36 2.25 22.50 -12.10
N GLY A 37 1.80 23.70 -11.74
CA GLY A 37 1.04 24.62 -12.59
C GLY A 37 1.83 25.89 -12.91
N ALA A 38 1.61 26.41 -14.11
CA ALA A 38 1.74 27.80 -14.58
C ALA A 38 1.24 27.77 -16.04
N GLY A 39 0.44 28.68 -16.61
CA GLY A 39 0.15 30.07 -16.32
C GLY A 39 0.11 30.84 -17.65
N ILE A 40 -1.09 30.97 -18.24
CA ILE A 40 -1.67 31.99 -19.14
C ILE A 40 -0.73 32.98 -19.89
N THR A 41 -0.90 33.10 -21.22
CA THR A 41 -1.06 34.39 -21.96
C THR A 41 -1.81 34.17 -23.28
N GLY A 42 -2.80 35.01 -23.59
CA GLY A 42 -3.58 34.98 -24.83
C GLY A 42 -3.29 36.13 -25.80
N ALA A 43 -3.83 35.99 -27.02
CA ALA A 43 -4.18 36.99 -28.06
C ALA A 43 -4.58 36.17 -29.32
N GLY A 44 -5.56 36.45 -30.18
CA GLY A 44 -6.44 37.58 -30.48
C GLY A 44 -6.67 37.63 -32.02
N GLY A 45 -7.92 37.78 -32.48
CA GLY A 45 -8.32 38.11 -33.88
C GLY A 45 -9.17 37.01 -34.58
N ALA A 46 -10.50 37.15 -34.75
CA ALA A 46 -11.25 37.90 -35.79
C ALA A 46 -11.07 37.28 -37.21
N GLU A 47 -12.06 36.99 -38.07
CA GLU A 47 -13.42 37.49 -38.32
C GLU A 47 -14.12 36.53 -39.33
N GLY A 48 -15.46 36.56 -39.46
CA GLY A 48 -16.16 35.96 -40.61
C GLY A 48 -17.65 35.68 -40.40
N ILE A 49 -18.51 36.49 -41.02
CA ILE A 49 -19.95 36.69 -40.79
C ILE A 49 -20.81 35.80 -41.73
N GLY A 50 -22.01 35.41 -41.27
CA GLY A 50 -23.09 34.88 -42.13
C GLY A 50 -24.43 34.73 -41.39
N GLU A 51 -25.31 35.73 -41.60
CA GLU A 51 -26.76 35.83 -41.31
C GLU A 51 -27.58 34.57 -41.68
N THR A 52 -28.82 34.29 -41.25
CA THR A 52 -29.84 34.82 -40.32
C THR A 52 -30.94 33.74 -40.29
N ASP A 53 -31.25 33.12 -39.15
CA ASP A 53 -32.54 32.40 -38.91
C ASP A 53 -32.73 31.96 -37.43
N GLY A 54 -32.03 32.58 -36.47
CA GLY A 54 -31.86 32.03 -35.11
C GLY A 54 -32.81 32.53 -34.02
N ILE A 55 -33.66 33.53 -34.26
CA ILE A 55 -34.23 34.30 -33.13
C ILE A 55 -35.38 33.57 -32.41
N ARG A 56 -36.01 32.55 -33.02
CA ARG A 56 -37.11 31.79 -32.36
C ARG A 56 -36.68 30.46 -31.74
N GLN A 57 -35.53 29.91 -32.11
CA GLN A 57 -34.94 28.73 -31.47
C GLN A 57 -33.96 29.09 -30.34
N GLU A 58 -33.40 30.31 -30.33
CA GLU A 58 -32.48 30.73 -29.27
C GLU A 58 -33.12 30.88 -27.88
N GLN A 59 -34.42 31.19 -27.77
CA GLN A 59 -35.05 31.34 -26.44
C GLN A 59 -35.42 29.99 -25.79
N GLN A 60 -35.77 28.97 -26.58
CA GLN A 60 -35.93 27.60 -26.08
C GLN A 60 -34.58 26.90 -25.89
N GLY A 61 -33.63 27.13 -26.80
CA GLY A 61 -32.25 26.64 -26.69
C GLY A 61 -31.50 27.25 -25.51
N LYS A 62 -31.71 28.52 -25.16
CA LYS A 62 -31.11 29.15 -23.97
C LYS A 62 -31.76 28.67 -22.66
N GLN A 63 -33.03 28.28 -22.63
CA GLN A 63 -33.65 27.68 -21.43
C GLN A 63 -33.27 26.20 -21.27
N GLU A 64 -33.11 25.44 -22.36
CA GLU A 64 -32.58 24.07 -22.31
C GLU A 64 -31.06 24.04 -22.09
N GLN A 65 -30.29 25.01 -22.60
CA GLN A 65 -28.87 25.15 -22.28
C GLN A 65 -28.65 25.74 -20.90
N GLN A 66 -29.49 26.64 -20.38
CA GLN A 66 -29.43 27.05 -18.97
C GLN A 66 -29.93 25.94 -18.03
N GLY A 67 -30.87 25.09 -18.47
CA GLY A 67 -31.30 23.89 -17.74
C GLY A 67 -30.21 22.80 -17.73
N LYS A 68 -29.50 22.61 -18.85
CA LYS A 68 -28.37 21.67 -18.97
C LYS A 68 -27.06 22.22 -18.38
N GLN A 69 -26.81 23.52 -18.41
CA GLN A 69 -25.70 24.15 -17.67
C GLN A 69 -25.97 24.13 -16.17
N LYS A 70 -27.21 24.33 -15.72
CA LYS A 70 -27.58 24.12 -14.30
C LYS A 70 -27.56 22.65 -13.87
N GLN A 71 -27.77 21.70 -14.78
CA GLN A 71 -27.60 20.26 -14.47
C GLN A 71 -26.14 19.79 -14.55
N GLN A 72 -25.25 20.52 -15.22
CA GLN A 72 -23.80 20.29 -15.16
C GLN A 72 -23.12 21.01 -13.99
N GLU A 73 -23.81 21.94 -13.31
CA GLU A 73 -23.36 22.67 -12.11
C GLU A 73 -24.01 22.18 -10.80
N GLN A 74 -24.44 20.91 -10.72
CA GLN A 74 -24.73 20.27 -9.43
C GLN A 74 -23.50 19.54 -8.88
N GLN A 75 -22.31 20.12 -9.05
CA GLN A 75 -21.18 19.73 -8.21
C GLN A 75 -21.40 20.38 -6.84
N GLU A 76 -21.38 19.56 -5.79
CA GLU A 76 -21.34 20.11 -4.43
C GLU A 76 -20.19 21.10 -4.28
N GLU A 77 -20.45 22.18 -3.55
CA GLU A 77 -19.44 23.19 -3.26
C GLU A 77 -18.23 22.54 -2.58
N ALA A 78 -17.05 22.96 -3.02
CA ALA A 78 -15.79 22.54 -2.42
C ALA A 78 -15.79 22.83 -0.91
N VAL A 79 -15.27 21.89 -0.12
CA VAL A 79 -15.18 22.03 1.33
C VAL A 79 -14.01 22.94 1.66
N ASN A 80 -14.26 24.02 2.40
CA ASN A 80 -13.24 25.03 2.73
C ASN A 80 -12.16 24.52 3.72
N GLY A 81 -12.38 23.38 4.36
CA GLY A 81 -11.47 22.77 5.34
C GLY A 81 -11.05 21.36 4.97
N VAL A 82 -10.19 20.75 5.79
CA VAL A 82 -9.76 19.37 5.63
C VAL A 82 -10.88 18.40 6.04
N GLN A 83 -10.88 17.22 5.45
CA GLN A 83 -11.93 16.21 5.68
C GLN A 83 -11.30 14.90 6.18
N LEU A 84 -11.71 14.41 7.36
CA LEU A 84 -11.28 13.12 7.90
C LEU A 84 -12.28 12.03 7.50
N ALA A 85 -11.86 11.17 6.57
CA ALA A 85 -12.61 10.03 6.07
C ALA A 85 -12.09 8.73 6.70
N LYS A 86 -12.84 8.17 7.65
CA LYS A 86 -12.51 6.89 8.32
C LYS A 86 -12.33 5.77 7.28
N GLY A 87 -11.31 4.94 7.47
CA GLY A 87 -10.86 3.92 6.51
C GLY A 87 -9.82 4.45 5.51
N TYR A 88 -9.81 5.75 5.21
CA TYR A 88 -9.00 6.30 4.12
C TYR A 88 -7.95 7.27 4.65
N GLY A 89 -8.36 8.40 5.23
CA GLY A 89 -7.41 9.41 5.70
C GLY A 89 -7.97 10.82 5.65
N ILE A 90 -7.08 11.78 5.46
CA ILE A 90 -7.34 13.21 5.49
C ILE A 90 -7.24 13.75 4.07
N PHE A 91 -8.34 14.32 3.59
CA PHE A 91 -8.44 14.97 2.28
C PHE A 91 -8.25 16.47 2.44
N SER A 92 -7.53 17.08 1.51
CA SER A 92 -7.19 18.50 1.53
C SER A 92 -8.43 19.41 1.42
N ALA A 93 -8.30 20.63 1.93
CA ALA A 93 -9.25 21.70 1.69
C ALA A 93 -9.38 22.02 0.18
N GLY A 94 -10.54 22.53 -0.21
CA GLY A 94 -10.87 22.88 -1.60
C GLY A 94 -11.31 21.69 -2.45
N GLN A 95 -11.43 20.49 -1.88
CA GLN A 95 -11.93 19.31 -2.57
C GLN A 95 -13.44 19.15 -2.39
N ALA A 96 -14.08 18.35 -3.25
CA ALA A 96 -15.49 18.01 -3.09
C ALA A 96 -15.73 17.24 -1.77
N PRO A 97 -16.97 17.23 -1.25
CA PRO A 97 -17.28 16.47 -0.05
C PRO A 97 -16.96 14.98 -0.22
N VAL A 98 -16.29 14.41 0.79
CA VAL A 98 -16.00 12.97 0.86
C VAL A 98 -17.09 12.29 1.64
N TYR A 99 -17.56 11.16 1.13
CA TYR A 99 -18.60 10.35 1.73
C TYR A 99 -18.06 8.97 2.06
N VAL A 100 -18.24 8.53 3.30
CA VAL A 100 -17.81 7.20 3.75
C VAL A 100 -19.01 6.37 4.18
N LEU A 101 -18.82 5.06 4.25
CA LEU A 101 -19.80 4.14 4.80
C LEU A 101 -20.20 4.57 6.22
N LYS A 102 -21.49 4.80 6.44
CA LYS A 102 -22.02 5.24 7.74
C LYS A 102 -21.84 4.18 8.84
N GLN A 103 -22.07 2.92 8.49
CA GLN A 103 -21.93 1.76 9.37
C GLN A 103 -21.67 0.51 8.52
N GLU A 104 -20.83 -0.39 9.01
CA GLU A 104 -20.66 -1.71 8.40
C GLU A 104 -21.98 -2.49 8.44
N PRO A 105 -22.51 -2.93 7.28
CA PRO A 105 -23.71 -3.77 7.25
C PRO A 105 -23.40 -5.17 7.79
N GLY A 106 -24.44 -5.91 8.18
CA GLY A 106 -24.31 -7.32 8.55
C GLY A 106 -23.75 -8.17 7.39
N PRO A 107 -23.06 -9.29 7.69
CA PRO A 107 -22.55 -10.18 6.65
C PRO A 107 -23.67 -10.80 5.82
N ILE A 108 -23.43 -10.94 4.52
CA ILE A 108 -24.27 -11.74 3.61
C ILE A 108 -23.68 -13.15 3.46
N ARG A 109 -24.54 -14.14 3.22
CA ARG A 109 -24.14 -15.55 3.18
C ARG A 109 -24.75 -16.26 2.00
N THR A 110 -24.01 -17.24 1.49
CA THR A 110 -24.47 -18.18 0.48
C THR A 110 -23.93 -19.56 0.82
N GLN A 111 -24.23 -20.57 0.00
CA GLN A 111 -23.75 -21.93 0.22
C GLN A 111 -22.21 -21.98 0.18
N GLY A 112 -21.58 -22.17 1.34
CA GLY A 112 -20.13 -22.33 1.47
C GLY A 112 -19.33 -21.03 1.42
N ALA A 113 -19.96 -19.85 1.50
CA ALA A 113 -19.25 -18.57 1.60
C ALA A 113 -20.00 -17.51 2.41
N GLU A 114 -19.23 -16.60 3.03
CA GLU A 114 -19.70 -15.41 3.75
C GLU A 114 -18.95 -14.19 3.22
N ALA A 115 -19.64 -13.06 3.02
CA ALA A 115 -19.01 -11.79 2.65
C ALA A 115 -19.37 -10.67 3.64
N ARG A 116 -18.40 -9.78 3.88
CA ARG A 116 -18.52 -8.59 4.73
C ARG A 116 -18.03 -7.37 3.97
N LEU A 117 -18.84 -6.32 3.91
CA LEU A 117 -18.40 -5.03 3.42
C LEU A 117 -17.63 -4.31 4.54
N LEU A 118 -16.34 -4.11 4.36
CA LEU A 118 -15.47 -3.48 5.36
C LEU A 118 -15.44 -1.95 5.23
N SER A 119 -15.52 -1.44 4.01
CA SER A 119 -15.48 0.00 3.76
C SER A 119 -16.08 0.36 2.41
N SER A 120 -16.51 1.61 2.28
CA SER A 120 -16.82 2.23 1.01
C SER A 120 -16.60 3.74 1.08
N VAL A 121 -16.17 4.33 -0.04
CA VAL A 121 -16.05 5.77 -0.20
C VAL A 121 -16.64 6.21 -1.54
N TYR A 122 -17.30 7.37 -1.50
CA TYR A 122 -17.66 8.14 -2.67
C TYR A 122 -17.00 9.52 -2.60
N HIS A 123 -16.31 9.93 -3.67
CA HIS A 123 -15.69 11.24 -3.77
C HIS A 123 -15.54 11.66 -5.24
N ASP A 124 -16.29 12.69 -5.67
CA ASP A 124 -16.14 13.34 -6.97
C ASP A 124 -16.11 12.34 -8.16
N GLY A 125 -17.15 11.52 -8.26
CA GLY A 125 -17.22 10.48 -9.29
C GLY A 125 -16.41 9.21 -9.00
N THR A 126 -15.57 9.24 -7.97
CA THR A 126 -14.84 8.06 -7.51
C THR A 126 -15.69 7.23 -6.56
N LEU A 127 -15.91 5.97 -6.90
CA LEU A 127 -16.50 4.95 -6.06
C LEU A 127 -15.43 3.92 -5.70
N TYR A 128 -15.37 3.55 -4.43
CA TYR A 128 -14.62 2.39 -3.99
C TYR A 128 -15.39 1.61 -2.91
N PHE A 129 -15.25 0.29 -2.91
CA PHE A 129 -15.64 -0.56 -1.78
C PHE A 129 -14.72 -1.78 -1.62
N LEU A 130 -14.48 -2.15 -0.37
CA LEU A 130 -13.66 -3.30 0.04
C LEU A 130 -14.54 -4.35 0.71
N VAL A 131 -14.47 -5.59 0.20
CA VAL A 131 -15.22 -6.74 0.70
C VAL A 131 -14.24 -7.80 1.21
N GLU A 132 -14.46 -8.29 2.41
CA GLU A 132 -13.86 -9.55 2.90
C GLU A 132 -14.78 -10.71 2.54
N LEU A 133 -14.24 -11.69 1.84
CA LEU A 133 -14.88 -12.94 1.48
C LEU A 133 -14.22 -14.09 2.25
N LYS A 134 -15.04 -14.90 2.91
CA LYS A 134 -14.64 -16.16 3.53
C LYS A 134 -15.25 -17.32 2.76
N ASP A 135 -14.41 -18.14 2.16
CA ASP A 135 -14.79 -19.29 1.36
C ASP A 135 -14.50 -20.59 2.11
N TYR A 136 -15.58 -21.25 2.50
CA TYR A 136 -15.61 -22.53 3.21
C TYR A 136 -15.75 -23.73 2.26
N SER A 137 -15.87 -23.47 0.96
CA SER A 137 -16.18 -24.48 -0.05
C SER A 137 -14.92 -25.11 -0.67
N VAL A 138 -13.75 -24.73 -0.18
CA VAL A 138 -12.45 -25.15 -0.71
C VAL A 138 -12.17 -26.59 -0.33
N THR A 139 -11.94 -27.42 -1.34
CA THR A 139 -11.58 -28.84 -1.17
C THR A 139 -10.19 -29.10 -1.71
N GLU A 140 -9.43 -29.92 -0.99
CA GLU A 140 -8.11 -30.39 -1.41
C GLU A 140 -8.19 -31.17 -2.73
N ILE A 141 -7.25 -30.88 -3.62
CA ILE A 141 -7.06 -31.60 -4.88
C ILE A 141 -6.25 -32.86 -4.60
N PRO A 142 -6.62 -34.03 -5.17
CA PRO A 142 -5.82 -35.24 -5.07
C PRO A 142 -4.37 -34.99 -5.47
N LYS A 143 -3.42 -35.50 -4.68
CA LYS A 143 -1.99 -35.25 -4.89
C LYS A 143 -1.50 -35.53 -6.32
N GLN A 144 -1.96 -36.63 -6.94
CA GLN A 144 -1.60 -37.00 -8.31
C GLN A 144 -2.08 -35.97 -9.34
N GLU A 145 -3.26 -35.38 -9.11
CA GLU A 145 -3.80 -34.34 -9.95
C GLU A 145 -3.04 -33.03 -9.74
N ALA A 146 -2.72 -32.67 -8.49
CA ALA A 146 -1.89 -31.50 -8.20
C ALA A 146 -0.48 -31.61 -8.85
N GLU A 147 0.16 -32.78 -8.78
CA GLU A 147 1.45 -33.05 -9.43
C GLU A 147 1.35 -32.88 -10.96
N ALA A 148 0.31 -33.43 -11.60
CA ALA A 148 0.09 -33.30 -13.03
C ALA A 148 -0.18 -31.85 -13.48
N LEU A 149 -0.92 -31.09 -12.68
CA LEU A 149 -1.19 -29.68 -12.96
C LEU A 149 0.09 -28.83 -12.84
N LEU A 150 0.96 -29.13 -11.89
CA LEU A 150 2.26 -28.46 -11.75
C LEU A 150 3.22 -28.81 -12.89
N GLU A 151 3.26 -30.07 -13.33
CA GLU A 151 4.08 -30.50 -14.47
C GLU A 151 3.64 -29.79 -15.77
N GLN A 152 2.33 -29.66 -15.99
CA GLN A 152 1.79 -28.89 -17.12
C GLN A 152 2.16 -27.40 -17.08
N GLN A 153 2.33 -26.81 -15.90
CA GLN A 153 2.81 -25.43 -15.77
C GLN A 153 4.29 -25.31 -16.11
N GLU A 154 5.12 -26.25 -15.65
CA GLU A 154 6.55 -26.27 -15.92
C GLU A 154 6.84 -26.47 -17.42
N GLU A 155 6.05 -27.30 -18.10
CA GLU A 155 6.20 -27.57 -19.54
C GLU A 155 5.73 -26.43 -20.45
N ASN A 156 4.96 -25.46 -19.91
CA ASN A 156 4.37 -24.38 -20.70
C ASN A 156 4.66 -22.99 -20.09
N PRO A 157 5.93 -22.53 -20.13
CA PRO A 157 6.38 -21.31 -19.47
C PRO A 157 5.75 -20.02 -20.02
N GLY A 158 5.04 -20.05 -21.15
CA GLY A 158 4.20 -18.93 -21.62
C GLY A 158 2.98 -18.64 -20.74
N LEU A 159 2.66 -19.52 -19.78
CA LEU A 159 1.71 -19.29 -18.69
C LEU A 159 2.37 -18.60 -17.47
N VAL A 160 3.68 -18.34 -17.53
CA VAL A 160 4.51 -17.87 -16.42
C VAL A 160 5.05 -16.47 -16.78
N GLU A 161 4.26 -15.42 -16.58
CA GLU A 161 4.81 -14.06 -16.44
C GLU A 161 5.13 -13.79 -14.96
N GLU A 162 6.35 -13.32 -14.68
CA GLU A 162 6.88 -13.13 -13.33
C GLU A 162 5.99 -12.24 -12.44
N GLY A 163 5.65 -12.75 -11.24
CA GLY A 163 4.92 -12.03 -10.18
C GLY A 163 3.59 -12.68 -9.77
N ASP A 164 2.83 -12.00 -8.91
CA ASP A 164 1.49 -12.40 -8.41
C ASP A 164 0.42 -12.61 -9.50
N GLN A 165 0.80 -12.51 -10.78
CA GLN A 165 -0.08 -12.72 -11.94
C GLN A 165 -0.33 -14.20 -12.25
N LEU A 166 0.54 -15.15 -11.83
CA LEU A 166 0.40 -16.58 -12.15
C LEU A 166 -0.86 -17.26 -11.63
N TYR A 167 -1.34 -16.90 -10.43
CA TYR A 167 -2.54 -17.51 -9.84
C TYR A 167 -3.83 -17.00 -10.46
N LYS A 168 -3.72 -16.08 -11.42
CA LYS A 168 -4.87 -15.52 -12.11
C LYS A 168 -5.49 -16.47 -13.13
N ASN A 169 -4.79 -17.55 -13.50
CA ASN A 169 -5.13 -18.38 -14.66
C ASN A 169 -5.38 -19.87 -14.34
N LEU A 170 -5.63 -20.24 -13.07
CA LEU A 170 -5.73 -21.64 -12.65
C LEU A 170 -7.00 -21.89 -11.84
N ASP A 171 -7.76 -22.92 -12.14
CA ASP A 171 -8.95 -23.32 -11.36
C ASP A 171 -8.62 -23.87 -9.96
N TYR A 172 -7.34 -23.89 -9.61
CA TYR A 172 -6.78 -24.29 -8.33
C TYR A 172 -5.80 -23.27 -7.77
N PHE A 173 -5.53 -23.36 -6.47
CA PHE A 173 -4.57 -22.50 -5.80
C PHE A 173 -3.83 -23.22 -4.68
N PRO A 174 -2.60 -22.80 -4.35
CA PRO A 174 -1.81 -23.41 -3.28
C PRO A 174 -2.43 -23.09 -1.93
N ILE A 175 -2.71 -24.14 -1.15
CA ILE A 175 -3.08 -24.04 0.27
C ILE A 175 -1.80 -24.08 1.12
N ASP A 176 -0.89 -25.01 0.82
CA ASP A 176 0.43 -25.13 1.42
C ASP A 176 1.44 -25.55 0.34
N ARG A 177 2.26 -24.62 -0.13
CA ARG A 177 3.26 -24.90 -1.18
C ARG A 177 4.35 -25.85 -0.70
N GLU A 178 4.76 -25.75 0.56
CA GLU A 178 5.84 -26.59 1.10
C GLU A 178 5.42 -28.06 1.19
N GLN A 179 4.14 -28.29 1.48
CA GLN A 179 3.55 -29.64 1.52
C GLN A 179 2.94 -30.09 0.18
N GLY A 180 2.92 -29.22 -0.83
CA GLY A 180 2.31 -29.49 -2.12
C GLY A 180 0.78 -29.67 -2.06
N ILE A 181 0.12 -28.99 -1.12
CA ILE A 181 -1.33 -29.06 -0.94
C ILE A 181 -1.97 -27.92 -1.76
N TYR A 182 -2.89 -28.29 -2.64
CA TYR A 182 -3.64 -27.38 -3.50
C TYR A 182 -5.14 -27.61 -3.31
N GLY A 183 -5.94 -26.59 -3.57
CA GLY A 183 -7.38 -26.65 -3.45
C GLY A 183 -8.13 -26.02 -4.61
N ARG A 184 -9.39 -26.43 -4.78
CA ARG A 184 -10.36 -25.77 -5.66
C ARG A 184 -11.52 -25.21 -4.86
N SER A 185 -12.02 -24.05 -5.28
CA SER A 185 -13.22 -23.45 -4.71
C SER A 185 -14.44 -23.74 -5.58
N SER A 186 -15.45 -24.40 -5.01
CA SER A 186 -16.74 -24.54 -5.69
C SER A 186 -17.54 -23.23 -5.69
N PHE A 187 -17.33 -22.36 -4.70
CA PHE A 187 -17.94 -21.03 -4.65
C PHE A 187 -17.44 -20.15 -5.78
N GLU A 188 -16.12 -20.05 -5.99
CA GLU A 188 -15.57 -19.20 -7.05
C GLU A 188 -16.00 -19.65 -8.45
N ALA A 189 -16.12 -20.97 -8.66
CA ALA A 189 -16.64 -21.53 -9.89
C ALA A 189 -18.09 -21.10 -10.16
N ARG A 190 -18.96 -21.14 -9.13
CA ARG A 190 -20.37 -20.70 -9.26
C ARG A 190 -20.52 -19.18 -9.35
N ALA A 191 -19.67 -18.43 -8.64
CA ALA A 191 -19.67 -16.98 -8.63
C ALA A 191 -19.19 -16.37 -9.96
N GLY A 192 -18.68 -17.21 -10.87
CA GLY A 192 -18.19 -16.77 -12.18
C GLY A 192 -16.85 -16.06 -12.08
N TYR A 193 -16.13 -16.11 -10.96
CA TYR A 193 -14.81 -15.49 -10.86
C TYR A 193 -13.78 -16.09 -11.83
N ARG A 194 -14.11 -17.16 -12.57
CA ARG A 194 -13.23 -17.86 -13.50
C ARG A 194 -13.96 -18.10 -14.82
N SER A 195 -13.25 -18.02 -15.96
CA SER A 195 -13.80 -18.35 -17.28
C SER A 195 -14.40 -19.77 -17.34
N ALA A 196 -15.53 -19.91 -18.02
CA ALA A 196 -16.18 -21.19 -18.34
C ALA A 196 -16.09 -21.57 -19.84
N GLU A 197 -15.36 -20.80 -20.67
CA GLU A 197 -15.21 -21.10 -22.10
C GLU A 197 -14.27 -22.30 -22.32
N GLU A 198 -14.74 -23.29 -23.09
CA GLU A 198 -13.93 -24.44 -23.51
C GLU A 198 -12.66 -23.96 -24.24
N GLY A 199 -11.50 -24.25 -23.67
CA GLY A 199 -10.19 -23.91 -24.24
C GLY A 199 -9.52 -22.64 -23.68
N VAL A 200 -10.22 -21.86 -22.85
CA VAL A 200 -9.66 -20.72 -22.11
C VAL A 200 -9.65 -21.05 -20.62
N GLN A 201 -8.69 -21.89 -20.20
CA GLN A 201 -8.55 -22.23 -18.80
C GLN A 201 -8.05 -21.03 -18.00
N GLY A 202 -8.91 -20.56 -17.11
CA GLY A 202 -8.53 -19.89 -15.89
C GLY A 202 -8.39 -18.38 -15.93
N GLU A 203 -8.47 -17.68 -17.07
CA GLU A 203 -8.45 -16.21 -17.06
C GLU A 203 -9.56 -15.63 -16.16
N TYR A 204 -9.18 -14.82 -15.17
CA TYR A 204 -10.12 -13.94 -14.45
C TYR A 204 -10.72 -12.95 -15.46
N GLN A 205 -11.91 -13.24 -15.95
CA GLN A 205 -12.60 -12.33 -16.86
C GLN A 205 -13.17 -11.15 -16.08
N LYS A 206 -12.75 -9.95 -16.47
CA LYS A 206 -13.23 -8.66 -15.93
C LYS A 206 -14.75 -8.54 -15.98
N GLU A 207 -15.38 -9.19 -16.95
CA GLU A 207 -16.83 -9.18 -17.20
C GLU A 207 -17.63 -10.00 -16.17
N HIS A 208 -17.02 -10.98 -15.50
CA HIS A 208 -17.67 -11.84 -14.49
C HIS A 208 -17.47 -11.38 -13.04
N PHE A 209 -16.71 -10.30 -12.80
CA PHE A 209 -16.71 -9.55 -11.54
C PHE A 209 -17.74 -8.43 -11.54
N THR A 210 -18.88 -8.65 -12.17
CA THR A 210 -19.95 -7.66 -12.27
C THR A 210 -20.63 -7.49 -10.92
N ASN A 211 -19.96 -6.71 -10.07
CA ASN A 211 -20.53 -6.02 -8.94
C ASN A 211 -21.54 -4.99 -9.46
N SER A 212 -22.46 -4.58 -8.61
CA SER A 212 -23.22 -3.37 -8.89
C SER A 212 -23.55 -2.63 -7.62
N ILE A 213 -23.71 -1.32 -7.76
CA ILE A 213 -24.34 -0.46 -6.76
C ILE A 213 -25.57 0.18 -7.39
N SER A 214 -26.69 0.12 -6.67
CA SER A 214 -27.95 0.75 -7.07
C SER A 214 -28.48 1.64 -5.94
N GLY A 215 -29.20 2.69 -6.28
CA GLY A 215 -29.66 3.70 -5.34
C GLY A 215 -29.94 5.04 -6.00
N ALA A 216 -30.32 6.03 -5.18
CA ALA A 216 -30.71 7.35 -5.66
C ALA A 216 -29.56 8.05 -6.41
N GLY A 217 -29.88 8.67 -7.55
CA GLY A 217 -28.95 9.45 -8.35
C GLY A 217 -27.88 8.64 -9.09
N ILE A 218 -27.91 7.30 -9.06
CA ILE A 218 -27.01 6.49 -9.87
C ILE A 218 -27.48 6.51 -11.33
N PRO A 219 -26.61 6.88 -12.30
CA PRO A 219 -26.98 6.89 -13.71
C PRO A 219 -27.49 5.52 -14.18
N GLY A 220 -28.66 5.50 -14.82
CA GLY A 220 -29.28 4.25 -15.28
C GLY A 220 -29.81 3.34 -14.14
N GLY A 221 -29.83 3.81 -12.90
CA GLY A 221 -30.35 3.11 -11.72
C GLY A 221 -29.40 2.07 -11.10
N SER A 222 -28.34 1.68 -11.80
CA SER A 222 -27.32 0.76 -11.32
C SER A 222 -25.98 1.02 -12.02
N PHE A 223 -24.89 0.87 -11.29
CA PHE A 223 -23.54 1.11 -11.78
C PHE A 223 -22.59 0.00 -11.34
N SER A 224 -21.67 -0.42 -12.21
CA SER A 224 -20.64 -1.41 -11.92
C SER A 224 -19.26 -0.78 -11.91
N ALA A 225 -18.45 -1.10 -10.90
CA ALA A 225 -17.06 -0.68 -10.89
C ALA A 225 -16.29 -1.26 -12.08
N ASP A 226 -15.44 -0.45 -12.72
CA ASP A 226 -14.69 -0.83 -13.92
C ASP A 226 -13.26 -1.31 -13.61
N ARG A 227 -12.86 -1.33 -12.34
CA ARG A 227 -11.64 -1.98 -11.87
C ARG A 227 -11.98 -2.85 -10.67
N THR A 228 -11.47 -4.08 -10.70
CA THR A 228 -11.62 -5.03 -9.61
C THR A 228 -10.25 -5.63 -9.30
N ALA A 229 -9.90 -5.75 -8.02
CA ALA A 229 -8.76 -6.52 -7.57
C ALA A 229 -9.17 -7.56 -6.53
N ARG A 230 -8.44 -8.68 -6.50
CA ARG A 230 -8.60 -9.74 -5.51
C ARG A 230 -7.25 -10.01 -4.87
N ILE A 231 -7.20 -9.98 -3.54
CA ILE A 231 -6.01 -10.34 -2.75
C ILE A 231 -6.41 -11.45 -1.79
N GLY A 232 -5.89 -12.65 -1.99
CA GLY A 232 -6.14 -13.80 -1.10
C GLY A 232 -5.06 -13.88 -0.01
N ASN A 233 -5.48 -14.01 1.24
CA ASN A 233 -4.59 -14.40 2.35
C ASN A 233 -5.11 -15.70 2.95
N TYR A 234 -4.34 -16.78 2.85
CA TYR A 234 -4.70 -18.08 3.39
C TYR A 234 -4.46 -18.08 4.90
N GLN A 235 -5.53 -18.04 5.70
CA GLN A 235 -5.45 -18.10 7.16
C GLN A 235 -6.07 -19.39 7.69
N GLY A 236 -5.20 -20.34 8.08
CA GLY A 236 -5.56 -21.57 8.78
C GLY A 236 -6.18 -22.65 7.90
N PHE A 237 -5.44 -23.75 7.65
CA PHE A 237 -6.02 -24.93 7.02
C PHE A 237 -5.80 -26.22 7.81
N LEU A 238 -6.91 -26.99 7.87
CA LEU A 238 -7.18 -28.42 8.02
C LEU A 238 -8.72 -28.51 8.26
N ARG A 239 -9.27 -29.55 8.89
CA ARG A 239 -10.71 -29.95 8.87
C ARG A 239 -11.81 -28.88 9.12
N ASN A 240 -11.49 -27.65 9.55
CA ASN A 240 -12.44 -26.54 9.79
C ASN A 240 -11.97 -25.18 9.20
N GLY A 241 -11.02 -25.17 8.24
CA GLY A 241 -10.44 -23.93 7.68
C GLY A 241 -11.29 -23.27 6.59
N TYR A 242 -11.05 -21.99 6.32
CA TYR A 242 -11.65 -21.23 5.22
C TYR A 242 -10.58 -20.38 4.53
N VAL A 243 -10.79 -20.05 3.27
CA VAL A 243 -9.93 -19.11 2.54
C VAL A 243 -10.49 -17.69 2.72
N THR A 244 -9.62 -16.75 3.08
CA THR A 244 -10.00 -15.33 3.13
C THR A 244 -9.50 -14.62 1.89
N ALA A 245 -10.40 -13.94 1.18
CA ALA A 245 -10.06 -13.09 0.05
C ALA A 245 -10.60 -11.67 0.29
N TYR A 246 -9.81 -10.69 -0.10
CA TYR A 246 -10.20 -9.28 -0.12
C TYR A 246 -10.48 -8.87 -1.55
N LEU A 247 -11.70 -8.45 -1.82
CA LEU A 247 -12.16 -7.98 -3.11
C LEU A 247 -12.27 -6.46 -3.05
N THR A 248 -11.62 -5.77 -3.97
CA THR A 248 -11.74 -4.32 -4.10
C THR A 248 -12.38 -3.97 -5.43
N TYR A 249 -13.28 -3.01 -5.38
CA TYR A 249 -14.02 -2.53 -6.53
C TYR A 249 -13.84 -1.03 -6.59
N TYR A 250 -13.34 -0.52 -7.72
CA TYR A 250 -12.98 0.88 -7.91
C TYR A 250 -13.50 1.38 -9.25
N SER A 251 -14.00 2.62 -9.27
CA SER A 251 -14.21 3.38 -10.50
C SER A 251 -14.05 4.88 -10.25
N ASP A 252 -13.57 5.62 -11.24
CA ASP A 252 -13.50 7.09 -11.26
C ASP A 252 -14.57 7.72 -12.18
N LYS A 253 -15.58 6.93 -12.57
CA LYS A 253 -16.56 7.29 -13.60
C LYS A 253 -18.00 7.39 -13.09
N MET A 254 -18.24 7.13 -11.80
CA MET A 254 -19.58 7.10 -11.23
C MET A 254 -20.05 8.50 -10.83
N LYS A 255 -20.40 9.34 -11.81
CA LYS A 255 -20.98 10.66 -11.51
C LYS A 255 -22.44 10.50 -11.11
N LEU A 256 -22.80 10.95 -9.91
CA LEU A 256 -24.19 10.97 -9.47
C LEU A 256 -24.96 12.07 -10.21
N GLU A 257 -26.24 11.82 -10.46
CA GLU A 257 -27.21 12.80 -11.01
C GLU A 257 -27.80 13.71 -9.92
N ILE A 258 -27.35 13.52 -8.68
CA ILE A 258 -27.70 14.32 -7.49
C ILE A 258 -26.40 14.82 -6.84
N PRO A 259 -26.43 15.89 -6.02
CA PRO A 259 -25.23 16.53 -5.49
C PRO A 259 -24.32 15.59 -4.68
N GLY A 260 -24.88 14.61 -3.98
CA GLY A 260 -24.13 13.61 -3.23
C GLY A 260 -24.98 12.39 -2.92
N PRO A 261 -24.38 11.29 -2.42
CA PRO A 261 -25.13 10.09 -2.12
C PRO A 261 -26.09 10.32 -0.95
N GLU A 262 -27.40 10.23 -1.22
CA GLU A 262 -28.48 10.43 -0.25
C GLU A 262 -29.32 9.15 -0.12
N GLY A 263 -29.65 8.79 1.12
CA GLY A 263 -30.48 7.62 1.41
C GLY A 263 -29.71 6.30 1.33
N SER A 264 -30.45 5.23 1.01
CA SER A 264 -29.91 3.87 1.02
C SER A 264 -29.51 3.38 -0.36
N TYR A 265 -28.40 2.65 -0.41
CA TYR A 265 -27.86 2.01 -1.59
C TYR A 265 -27.78 0.50 -1.38
N GLN A 266 -27.84 -0.26 -2.47
CA GLN A 266 -27.66 -1.71 -2.48
C GLN A 266 -26.41 -2.05 -3.28
N ILE A 267 -25.43 -2.70 -2.62
CA ILE A 267 -24.24 -3.26 -3.26
C ILE A 267 -24.43 -4.75 -3.46
N HIS A 268 -24.35 -5.21 -4.70
CA HIS A 268 -24.38 -6.62 -5.06
C HIS A 268 -22.97 -7.11 -5.41
N ILE A 269 -22.59 -8.28 -4.87
CA ILE A 269 -21.30 -8.93 -5.11
C ILE A 269 -21.56 -10.29 -5.79
N PRO A 270 -20.77 -10.67 -6.81
CA PRO A 270 -20.94 -11.94 -7.51
C PRO A 270 -20.98 -13.16 -6.57
N GLY A 271 -21.87 -14.11 -6.87
CA GLY A 271 -22.02 -15.36 -6.10
C GLY A 271 -22.94 -15.28 -4.87
N PHE A 272 -23.48 -14.09 -4.55
CA PHE A 272 -24.46 -13.89 -3.49
C PHE A 272 -25.80 -13.48 -4.08
N GLU A 273 -26.90 -14.01 -3.54
CA GLU A 273 -28.26 -13.56 -3.94
C GLU A 273 -28.59 -12.22 -3.27
N ASP A 274 -28.28 -12.11 -1.97
CA ASP A 274 -28.47 -10.88 -1.20
C ASP A 274 -27.39 -9.83 -1.50
N GLY A 275 -27.76 -8.56 -1.40
CA GLY A 275 -26.85 -7.42 -1.43
C GLY A 275 -26.64 -6.77 -0.07
N PHE A 276 -25.62 -5.93 0.05
CA PHE A 276 -25.42 -5.07 1.21
C PHE A 276 -26.28 -3.82 1.10
N SER A 277 -27.15 -3.60 2.08
CA SER A 277 -27.86 -2.34 2.27
C SER A 277 -26.97 -1.37 3.03
N ILE A 278 -26.62 -0.23 2.42
CA ILE A 278 -25.71 0.76 3.00
C ILE A 278 -26.30 2.17 2.96
N GLU A 279 -25.70 3.05 3.75
CA GLU A 279 -25.88 4.49 3.69
C GLU A 279 -24.49 5.16 3.71
N PHE A 280 -24.38 6.28 3.01
CA PHE A 280 -23.20 7.13 3.07
C PHE A 280 -23.41 8.27 4.06
N VAL A 281 -22.33 8.71 4.70
CA VAL A 281 -22.29 9.91 5.54
C VAL A 281 -21.12 10.79 5.13
N LYS A 282 -21.30 12.11 5.21
CA LYS A 282 -20.21 13.07 4.98
C LYS A 282 -19.08 12.85 6.00
N ALA A 283 -17.85 12.87 5.51
CA ALA A 283 -16.66 12.86 6.34
C ALA A 283 -16.64 14.09 7.28
N GLY A 284 -16.00 13.94 8.44
CA GLY A 284 -15.88 15.04 9.40
C GLY A 284 -15.02 16.17 8.81
N GLN A 285 -15.49 17.41 8.92
CA GLN A 285 -14.83 18.58 8.34
C GLN A 285 -14.20 19.45 9.43
N TYR A 286 -12.98 19.93 9.19
CA TYR A 286 -12.20 20.72 10.14
C TYR A 286 -11.53 21.91 9.41
N PRO A 287 -11.42 23.10 10.02
CA PRO A 287 -10.81 24.26 9.36
C PRO A 287 -9.37 24.01 8.87
N GLY A 288 -8.58 23.23 9.61
CA GLY A 288 -7.26 22.76 9.20
C GLY A 288 -6.81 21.51 9.94
N ILE A 289 -5.60 21.03 9.62
CA ILE A 289 -5.05 19.78 10.17
C ILE A 289 -4.90 19.82 11.69
N GLY A 290 -4.49 20.96 12.25
CA GLY A 290 -4.36 21.14 13.70
C GLY A 290 -5.68 21.16 14.45
N ASP A 291 -6.81 21.31 13.76
CA ASP A 291 -8.15 21.34 14.38
C ASP A 291 -8.79 19.95 14.46
N ILE A 292 -8.16 18.92 13.88
CA ILE A 292 -8.62 17.54 13.98
C ILE A 292 -8.40 17.05 15.43
N PRO A 293 -9.44 16.63 16.16
CA PRO A 293 -9.33 16.19 17.55
C PRO A 293 -8.29 15.09 17.72
N GLY A 294 -7.37 15.28 18.67
CA GLY A 294 -6.33 14.30 18.98
C GLY A 294 -5.14 14.28 18.01
N MET A 295 -5.10 15.16 17.01
CA MET A 295 -3.93 15.34 16.15
C MET A 295 -2.76 15.92 16.95
N VAL A 296 -1.60 15.27 16.88
CA VAL A 296 -0.35 15.73 17.47
C VAL A 296 0.63 16.03 16.34
N ILE A 297 1.04 17.29 16.20
CA ILE A 297 1.95 17.74 15.15
C ILE A 297 3.27 18.19 15.76
N LYS A 298 4.38 17.69 15.22
CA LYS A 298 5.74 18.16 15.52
C LYS A 298 6.54 18.23 14.23
N GLU A 299 7.18 19.36 13.97
CA GLU A 299 8.13 19.57 12.87
C GLU A 299 7.65 19.01 11.51
N GLY A 300 6.42 19.35 11.13
CA GLY A 300 5.84 18.94 9.84
C GLY A 300 5.27 17.51 9.80
N VAL A 301 5.34 16.75 10.89
CA VAL A 301 4.76 15.39 11.01
C VAL A 301 3.60 15.40 11.99
N GLY A 302 2.42 14.94 11.54
CA GLY A 302 1.21 14.79 12.32
C GLY A 302 0.83 13.32 12.55
N ILE A 303 0.47 12.97 13.78
CA ILE A 303 -0.07 11.65 14.12
C ILE A 303 -1.37 11.81 14.91
N MET A 304 -2.39 11.06 14.53
CA MET A 304 -3.65 10.95 15.25
C MET A 304 -3.98 9.47 15.48
N ALA A 305 -4.72 9.16 16.55
CA ALA A 305 -5.25 7.83 16.79
C ALA A 305 -6.74 7.88 17.15
N THR A 306 -7.51 6.96 16.59
CA THR A 306 -8.90 6.68 16.98
C THR A 306 -8.98 5.30 17.61
N GLY A 307 -10.02 5.03 18.40
CA GLY A 307 -10.21 3.72 18.99
C GLY A 307 -11.67 3.30 19.11
N GLU A 308 -11.91 2.01 18.95
CA GLU A 308 -13.23 1.39 19.04
C GLU A 308 -13.18 0.21 20.02
N LYS A 309 -14.15 0.15 20.93
CA LYS A 309 -14.25 -0.96 21.88
C LYS A 309 -14.72 -2.21 21.14
N THR A 310 -14.05 -3.32 21.41
CA THR A 310 -14.36 -4.63 20.84
C THR A 310 -14.64 -5.61 21.97
N ASP A 311 -15.26 -6.76 21.66
CA ASP A 311 -15.51 -7.83 22.64
C ASP A 311 -14.23 -8.29 23.38
N ASN A 312 -13.06 -8.12 22.76
CA ASN A 312 -11.77 -8.58 23.27
C ASN A 312 -10.83 -7.43 23.72
N GLY A 313 -11.32 -6.20 23.83
CA GLY A 313 -10.53 -5.03 24.26
C GLY A 313 -10.74 -3.81 23.37
N LEU A 314 -9.66 -3.26 22.81
CA LEU A 314 -9.67 -2.00 22.05
C LEU A 314 -8.94 -2.16 20.71
N SER A 315 -9.59 -1.79 19.61
CA SER A 315 -8.91 -1.54 18.33
C SER A 315 -8.48 -0.08 18.29
N VAL A 316 -7.27 0.20 17.80
CA VAL A 316 -6.70 1.55 17.72
C VAL A 316 -6.14 1.79 16.34
N THR A 317 -6.72 2.73 15.59
CA THR A 317 -6.33 3.05 14.22
C THR A 317 -5.54 4.35 14.19
N ALA A 318 -4.32 4.28 13.65
CA ALA A 318 -3.43 5.43 13.53
C ALA A 318 -3.54 6.11 12.15
N TYR A 319 -3.48 7.43 12.14
CA TYR A 319 -3.43 8.29 10.96
C TYR A 319 -2.12 9.07 10.96
N ILE A 320 -1.50 9.21 9.79
CA ILE A 320 -0.23 9.91 9.61
C ILE A 320 -0.44 11.02 8.58
N TRP A 321 -0.04 12.23 8.93
CA TRP A 321 -0.03 13.39 8.04
C TRP A 321 1.38 13.99 7.99
N THR A 322 1.71 14.59 6.86
CA THR A 322 2.98 15.31 6.67
C THR A 322 2.74 16.58 5.88
N ASP A 323 3.51 17.63 6.11
CA ASP A 323 3.45 18.88 5.33
C ASP A 323 4.05 18.75 3.90
N GLY A 324 4.52 17.56 3.53
CA GLY A 324 5.16 17.26 2.25
C GLY A 324 6.68 17.27 2.30
N THR A 325 7.29 17.70 3.40
CA THR A 325 8.75 17.67 3.59
C THR A 325 9.29 16.23 3.63
N TYR A 326 8.55 15.34 4.29
CA TYR A 326 8.92 13.94 4.48
C TYR A 326 7.75 13.01 4.15
N GLY A 327 8.04 11.79 3.72
CA GLY A 327 7.19 10.64 4.05
C GLY A 327 7.51 10.19 5.48
N ALA A 328 6.50 9.86 6.29
CA ALA A 328 6.69 9.50 7.70
C ALA A 328 6.08 8.14 8.05
N THR A 329 6.74 7.40 8.92
CA THR A 329 6.23 6.13 9.50
C THR A 329 6.63 6.05 10.97
N PRO A 330 5.67 6.18 11.91
CA PRO A 330 5.97 6.15 13.33
C PRO A 330 6.23 4.72 13.82
N GLU A 331 7.18 4.58 14.75
CA GLU A 331 7.45 3.31 15.44
C GLU A 331 6.61 3.23 16.71
N VAL A 332 5.48 2.52 16.62
CA VAL A 332 4.54 2.32 17.74
C VAL A 332 5.08 1.29 18.73
N TYR A 333 5.36 1.72 19.96
CA TYR A 333 5.85 0.87 21.05
C TYR A 333 4.74 0.24 21.90
N GLY A 334 3.56 0.85 21.95
CA GLY A 334 2.45 0.28 22.69
C GLY A 334 1.32 1.24 22.98
N LEU A 335 0.40 0.77 23.82
CA LEU A 335 -0.75 1.54 24.29
C LEU A 335 -0.63 1.72 25.80
N VAL A 336 -0.63 2.97 26.25
CA VAL A 336 -0.74 3.32 27.67
C VAL A 336 -2.21 3.53 28.01
N CYS A 337 -2.60 3.02 29.17
CA CYS A 337 -3.92 3.16 29.75
C CYS A 337 -3.81 3.93 31.05
N GLU A 338 -4.62 4.97 31.24
CA GLU A 338 -4.54 5.84 32.42
C GLU A 338 -5.93 6.04 33.04
N THR A 339 -6.02 5.89 34.35
CA THR A 339 -7.14 6.40 35.16
C THR A 339 -6.64 7.55 36.03
N ALA A 340 -7.52 8.15 36.83
CA ALA A 340 -7.11 9.14 37.84
C ALA A 340 -6.14 8.56 38.90
N ALA A 341 -6.14 7.24 39.12
CA ALA A 341 -5.41 6.58 40.20
C ALA A 341 -4.12 5.89 39.76
N GLU A 342 -4.06 5.35 38.55
CA GLU A 342 -2.94 4.53 38.10
C GLU A 342 -2.70 4.59 36.58
N LYS A 343 -1.51 4.13 36.17
CA LYS A 343 -1.14 3.92 34.77
C LYS A 343 -0.86 2.45 34.53
N GLY A 344 -1.24 1.96 33.36
CA GLY A 344 -0.99 0.61 32.90
C GLY A 344 -0.69 0.57 31.41
N ARG A 345 -0.63 -0.63 30.86
CA ARG A 345 -0.41 -0.87 29.43
C ARG A 345 -1.39 -1.89 28.89
N GLY A 346 -1.89 -1.62 27.70
CA GLY A 346 -2.63 -2.59 26.90
C GLY A 346 -1.67 -3.63 26.32
N ARG A 347 -2.11 -4.89 26.25
CA ARG A 347 -1.33 -5.96 25.63
C ARG A 347 -1.68 -6.03 24.15
N LYS A 348 -0.74 -5.71 23.27
CA LYS A 348 -0.94 -5.85 21.81
C LYS A 348 -1.17 -7.32 21.46
N THR A 349 -2.29 -7.63 20.85
CA THR A 349 -2.67 -8.99 20.40
C THR A 349 -2.52 -9.17 18.90
N GLY A 350 -2.53 -8.07 18.14
CA GLY A 350 -2.38 -8.11 16.70
C GLY A 350 -2.29 -6.74 16.07
N PHE A 351 -2.19 -6.73 14.75
CA PHE A 351 -2.32 -5.53 13.93
C PHE A 351 -2.88 -5.89 12.55
N GLN A 352 -3.45 -4.92 11.87
CA GLN A 352 -3.98 -5.02 10.52
C GLN A 352 -3.55 -3.78 9.75
N ALA A 353 -2.83 -3.99 8.64
CA ALA A 353 -2.50 -2.91 7.72
C ALA A 353 -3.77 -2.42 7.01
N ASN A 354 -3.82 -1.13 6.69
CA ASN A 354 -4.92 -0.57 5.92
C ASN A 354 -4.99 -1.22 4.52
N ARG A 355 -6.17 -1.72 4.17
CA ARG A 355 -6.46 -2.40 2.89
C ARG A 355 -7.27 -1.54 1.92
N ASN A 356 -7.74 -0.37 2.34
CA ASN A 356 -8.62 0.51 1.58
C ASN A 356 -7.95 1.20 0.38
N PHE A 357 -6.65 0.94 0.17
CA PHE A 357 -5.89 1.45 -0.97
C PHE A 357 -5.57 0.39 -2.02
N TYR A 358 -5.91 -0.88 -1.77
CA TYR A 358 -5.62 -1.94 -2.72
C TYR A 358 -6.44 -1.76 -4.00
N GLY A 359 -5.75 -1.66 -5.13
CA GLY A 359 -6.36 -1.41 -6.44
C GLY A 359 -6.83 0.04 -6.68
N SER A 360 -6.58 0.97 -5.74
CA SER A 360 -6.88 2.39 -5.93
C SER A 360 -5.97 3.03 -6.98
N SER A 361 -6.48 4.05 -7.69
CA SER A 361 -5.67 4.80 -8.66
C SER A 361 -4.69 5.77 -7.96
N SER A 362 -3.56 6.06 -8.61
CA SER A 362 -2.62 7.09 -8.16
C SER A 362 -3.29 8.46 -8.04
N GLU A 363 -4.23 8.80 -8.94
CA GLU A 363 -4.95 10.08 -8.91
C GLU A 363 -5.87 10.20 -7.69
N PHE A 364 -6.55 9.11 -7.30
CA PHE A 364 -7.32 9.08 -6.05
C PHE A 364 -6.39 9.25 -4.84
N MET A 365 -5.27 8.53 -4.82
CA MET A 365 -4.28 8.61 -3.72
C MET A 365 -3.69 10.01 -3.55
N LYS A 366 -3.53 10.79 -4.63
CA LYS A 366 -3.05 12.18 -4.58
C LYS A 366 -4.01 13.15 -3.89
N ARG A 367 -5.29 12.80 -3.78
CA ARG A 367 -6.30 13.62 -3.09
C ARG A 367 -6.20 13.53 -1.56
N ILE A 368 -5.46 12.53 -1.07
CA ILE A 368 -5.31 12.22 0.36
C ILE A 368 -3.95 12.73 0.83
N GLU A 369 -3.94 13.76 1.67
CA GLU A 369 -2.72 14.36 2.21
C GLU A 369 -2.23 13.72 3.52
N GLY A 370 -3.13 13.07 4.27
CA GLY A 370 -2.78 12.23 5.42
C GLY A 370 -3.45 10.87 5.31
N ARG A 371 -2.76 9.78 5.65
CA ARG A 371 -3.27 8.41 5.42
C ARG A 371 -3.61 7.72 6.73
N GLU A 372 -4.70 6.97 6.70
CA GLU A 372 -4.91 5.89 7.66
C GLU A 372 -3.86 4.80 7.44
N TRP A 373 -3.17 4.40 8.50
CA TRP A 373 -2.00 3.54 8.39
C TRP A 373 -2.26 2.11 8.86
N THR A 374 -2.30 1.91 10.18
CA THR A 374 -2.39 0.58 10.78
C THR A 374 -3.37 0.61 11.94
N THR A 375 -4.23 -0.40 11.99
CA THR A 375 -5.06 -0.71 13.15
C THR A 375 -4.33 -1.71 14.04
N PHE A 376 -4.23 -1.40 15.32
CA PHE A 376 -3.61 -2.23 16.34
C PHE A 376 -4.70 -2.75 17.28
N PHE A 377 -4.62 -4.03 17.65
CA PHE A 377 -5.56 -4.64 18.58
C PHE A 377 -4.89 -4.83 19.94
N TYR A 378 -5.57 -4.40 20.99
CA TYR A 378 -5.09 -4.47 22.36
C TYR A 378 -6.12 -5.13 23.26
N GLU A 379 -5.67 -6.06 24.10
CA GLU A 379 -6.40 -6.41 25.32
C GLU A 379 -6.17 -5.33 26.36
N ILE A 380 -7.26 -4.84 26.96
CA ILE A 380 -7.24 -3.81 28.00
C ILE A 380 -7.57 -4.47 29.35
N PRO A 381 -6.78 -4.24 30.41
CA PRO A 381 -7.15 -4.71 31.73
C PRO A 381 -8.42 -4.00 32.23
N GLU A 382 -9.41 -4.73 32.75
CA GLU A 382 -10.74 -4.23 33.15
C GLU A 382 -10.73 -2.93 33.97
N ARG A 383 -9.73 -2.77 34.85
CA ARG A 383 -9.55 -1.54 35.67
C ARG A 383 -9.30 -0.27 34.85
N PHE A 384 -9.05 -0.37 33.55
CA PHE A 384 -8.87 0.73 32.61
C PHE A 384 -10.00 0.86 31.58
N ASP A 385 -11.10 0.12 31.73
CA ASP A 385 -12.19 0.13 30.72
C ASP A 385 -12.84 1.51 30.52
N GLU A 386 -12.84 2.35 31.56
CA GLU A 386 -13.28 3.75 31.53
C GLU A 386 -12.10 4.75 31.53
N GLY A 387 -10.89 4.25 31.29
CA GLY A 387 -9.68 5.04 31.28
C GLY A 387 -9.47 5.84 29.99
N SER A 388 -8.45 6.69 30.01
CA SER A 388 -7.91 7.34 28.81
C SER A 388 -6.80 6.50 28.20
N PHE A 389 -6.71 6.50 26.87
CA PHE A 389 -5.75 5.69 26.13
C PHE A 389 -4.82 6.57 25.30
N PHE A 390 -3.55 6.18 25.24
CA PHE A 390 -2.53 6.92 24.50
C PHE A 390 -1.63 5.95 23.74
N LEU A 391 -1.48 6.17 22.43
CA LEU A 391 -0.52 5.47 21.61
C LEU A 391 0.87 6.07 21.84
N GLU A 392 1.83 5.25 22.26
CA GLU A 392 3.23 5.67 22.41
C GLU A 392 4.00 5.31 21.14
N CYS A 393 4.47 6.32 20.42
CA CYS A 393 5.44 6.17 19.34
C CYS A 393 6.77 6.73 19.84
N GLY A 394 7.85 5.94 19.86
CA GLY A 394 9.11 6.45 20.41
C GLY A 394 10.10 6.98 19.38
N SER A 395 9.84 6.77 18.10
CA SER A 395 10.60 7.37 17.00
C SER A 395 9.71 7.46 15.75
N VAL A 396 10.19 8.20 14.75
CA VAL A 396 9.57 8.28 13.43
C VAL A 396 10.64 8.02 12.37
N SER A 397 10.38 7.04 11.49
CA SER A 397 11.15 6.89 10.26
C SER A 397 10.68 7.93 9.25
N LEU A 398 11.61 8.73 8.74
CA LEU A 398 11.37 9.77 7.74
C LEU A 398 12.03 9.36 6.41
N ALA A 399 11.43 9.75 5.28
CA ALA A 399 12.00 9.51 3.96
C ALA A 399 11.80 10.74 3.07
N ARG A 400 12.86 11.18 2.38
CA ARG A 400 12.79 12.23 1.37
C ARG A 400 12.93 11.65 -0.03
N GLN A 401 12.26 12.28 -1.00
CA GLN A 401 12.51 12.06 -2.42
C GLN A 401 13.54 13.08 -2.91
N GLU A 402 14.77 12.95 -2.44
CA GLU A 402 15.89 13.83 -2.77
C GLU A 402 16.96 13.10 -3.57
N LYS A 403 17.66 13.82 -4.45
CA LYS A 403 18.80 13.33 -5.23
C LYS A 403 19.94 14.34 -5.12
N SER A 404 21.14 13.88 -4.80
CA SER A 404 22.32 14.76 -4.79
C SER A 404 22.82 15.10 -6.21
N GLY A 405 23.88 15.90 -6.30
CA GLY A 405 24.69 15.94 -7.53
C GLY A 405 25.43 14.63 -7.75
N TRP A 406 25.86 14.39 -9.00
CA TRP A 406 26.85 13.36 -9.33
C TRP A 406 28.23 13.78 -8.80
N MET A 407 28.96 12.83 -8.21
CA MET A 407 30.36 12.96 -7.82
C MET A 407 31.20 11.94 -8.57
N SER A 408 32.43 12.31 -8.93
CA SER A 408 33.36 11.40 -9.60
C SER A 408 34.41 10.91 -8.60
N ILE A 409 34.52 9.59 -8.48
CA ILE A 409 35.36 8.90 -7.51
C ILE A 409 36.48 8.16 -8.25
N PRO A 410 37.76 8.40 -7.91
CA PRO A 410 38.85 7.70 -8.57
C PRO A 410 38.85 6.21 -8.21
N VAL A 411 39.34 5.39 -9.14
CA VAL A 411 39.68 3.97 -8.92
C VAL A 411 41.17 3.89 -8.58
N PRO A 412 41.55 3.82 -7.29
CA PRO A 412 42.95 3.85 -6.90
C PRO A 412 43.63 2.49 -7.15
N GLU A 413 44.96 2.46 -7.27
CA GLU A 413 45.72 1.19 -7.30
C GLU A 413 45.92 0.59 -5.89
N GLY A 414 45.60 1.33 -4.84
CA GLY A 414 45.68 0.93 -3.44
C GLY A 414 44.67 1.70 -2.59
N LYS A 415 45.00 2.01 -1.33
CA LYS A 415 44.17 2.91 -0.52
C LYS A 415 44.59 4.37 -0.73
N GLU A 416 43.61 5.22 -1.01
CA GLU A 416 43.78 6.67 -1.15
C GLU A 416 42.83 7.41 -0.20
N GLU A 417 43.33 8.43 0.49
CA GLU A 417 42.50 9.31 1.32
C GLU A 417 41.80 10.35 0.44
N LEU A 418 40.50 10.52 0.66
CA LEU A 418 39.64 11.43 -0.07
C LEU A 418 39.02 12.46 0.88
N ASN A 419 38.59 13.59 0.31
CA ASN A 419 37.85 14.59 1.05
C ASN A 419 36.75 15.18 0.15
N GLN A 420 35.95 14.28 -0.42
CA GLN A 420 34.80 14.65 -1.25
C GLN A 420 33.55 14.56 -0.41
N SER A 421 32.66 15.54 -0.51
CA SER A 421 31.40 15.58 0.24
C SER A 421 30.24 15.90 -0.68
N VAL A 422 29.09 15.34 -0.33
CA VAL A 422 27.80 15.71 -0.92
C VAL A 422 26.90 16.20 0.19
N GLU A 423 26.30 17.37 -0.05
CA GLU A 423 25.26 17.95 0.78
C GLU A 423 23.90 17.40 0.34
N LEU A 424 23.13 16.91 1.30
CA LEU A 424 21.70 16.64 1.23
C LEU A 424 20.99 17.63 2.16
N SER A 425 19.66 17.70 2.08
CA SER A 425 18.89 18.70 2.82
C SER A 425 19.08 18.63 4.33
N ASP A 426 19.24 17.43 4.90
CA ASP A 426 19.33 17.20 6.35
C ASP A 426 20.67 16.58 6.78
N CYS A 427 21.59 16.31 5.85
CA CYS A 427 22.92 15.79 6.21
C CYS A 427 23.95 15.98 5.10
N THR A 428 25.22 15.91 5.49
CA THR A 428 26.36 15.84 4.60
C THR A 428 26.99 14.45 4.67
N ILE A 429 27.17 13.80 3.52
CA ILE A 429 27.90 12.53 3.38
C ILE A 429 29.29 12.84 2.84
N GLN A 430 30.32 12.51 3.60
CA GLN A 430 31.73 12.66 3.23
C GLN A 430 32.34 11.31 2.88
N ILE A 431 32.98 11.20 1.72
CA ILE A 431 33.85 10.10 1.35
C ILE A 431 35.26 10.41 1.86
N VAL A 432 35.74 9.58 2.79
CA VAL A 432 37.00 9.78 3.53
C VAL A 432 38.16 9.02 2.89
N SER A 433 37.91 7.87 2.28
CA SER A 433 38.94 7.13 1.55
C SER A 433 38.32 6.21 0.51
N ALA A 434 39.10 5.89 -0.52
CA ALA A 434 38.82 4.88 -1.52
C ALA A 434 39.88 3.78 -1.45
N GLU A 435 39.46 2.53 -1.43
CA GLU A 435 40.36 1.37 -1.45
C GLU A 435 39.88 0.35 -2.48
N LYS A 436 40.75 0.00 -3.43
CA LYS A 436 40.44 -1.01 -4.44
C LYS A 436 40.34 -2.39 -3.79
N ILE A 437 39.24 -3.07 -4.10
CA ILE A 437 38.96 -4.43 -3.65
C ILE A 437 38.83 -5.30 -4.90
N ASP A 438 39.71 -6.30 -5.01
CA ASP A 438 39.84 -7.11 -6.21
C ASP A 438 38.51 -7.72 -6.67
N ARG A 439 37.76 -8.31 -5.73
CA ARG A 439 36.46 -8.93 -6.01
C ARG A 439 35.57 -8.87 -4.77
N GLN A 440 34.36 -8.35 -4.94
CA GLN A 440 33.31 -8.42 -3.93
C GLN A 440 32.05 -9.02 -4.56
N ALA A 441 31.32 -9.83 -3.78
CA ALA A 441 30.05 -10.39 -4.22
C ALA A 441 29.07 -9.25 -4.57
N TRP A 442 28.75 -9.17 -5.85
CA TRP A 442 27.75 -8.35 -6.50
C TRP A 442 26.44 -9.14 -6.56
N LEU A 443 25.40 -8.57 -5.95
CA LEU A 443 24.02 -9.04 -5.91
C LEU A 443 23.64 -10.25 -5.05
N GLN A 444 22.63 -9.98 -4.21
CA GLN A 444 21.68 -10.92 -3.64
C GLN A 444 20.53 -11.09 -4.64
N LYS A 445 20.36 -12.28 -5.23
CA LYS A 445 19.04 -12.64 -5.77
C LYS A 445 18.17 -12.99 -4.56
N TYR A 446 17.08 -12.24 -4.33
CA TYR A 446 16.11 -12.49 -3.25
C TYR A 446 16.68 -12.49 -1.82
N GLY A 447 17.57 -11.54 -1.48
CA GLY A 447 18.05 -11.37 -0.09
C GLY A 447 18.94 -12.51 0.42
N THR A 448 19.34 -13.44 -0.44
CA THR A 448 20.23 -14.56 -0.10
C THR A 448 21.56 -14.36 -0.82
N ILE A 449 22.67 -14.47 -0.08
CA ILE A 449 24.01 -14.51 -0.68
C ILE A 449 24.12 -15.87 -1.37
N MET A 450 24.15 -15.88 -2.70
CA MET A 450 24.47 -17.07 -3.47
C MET A 450 25.99 -17.24 -3.40
N GLU A 451 26.49 -18.01 -2.43
CA GLU A 451 27.93 -18.18 -2.18
C GLU A 451 28.66 -18.89 -3.35
N ASP A 452 27.93 -19.46 -4.32
CA ASP A 452 28.45 -20.49 -5.21
C ASP A 452 28.56 -20.11 -6.71
N ALA A 453 28.47 -18.83 -7.10
CA ALA A 453 28.60 -18.43 -8.52
C ALA A 453 29.70 -17.38 -8.74
N GLU A 454 30.81 -17.76 -9.41
CA GLU A 454 31.91 -16.86 -9.79
C GLU A 454 31.45 -15.64 -10.62
N GLU A 455 30.35 -15.76 -11.35
CA GLU A 455 29.74 -14.68 -12.15
C GLU A 455 29.18 -13.52 -11.31
N HIS A 456 29.14 -13.68 -9.98
CA HIS A 456 28.56 -12.69 -9.05
C HIS A 456 29.65 -11.88 -8.36
N TYR A 457 30.88 -11.84 -8.86
CA TYR A 457 31.94 -11.01 -8.28
C TYR A 457 32.40 -9.97 -9.29
N ARG A 458 32.32 -8.69 -8.90
CA ARG A 458 32.79 -7.57 -9.71
C ARG A 458 33.91 -6.83 -8.98
N PRO A 459 34.87 -6.24 -9.71
CA PRO A 459 35.84 -5.35 -9.10
C PRO A 459 35.10 -4.13 -8.53
N CYS A 460 35.53 -3.66 -7.36
CA CYS A 460 34.88 -2.55 -6.70
C CYS A 460 35.89 -1.71 -5.91
N VAL A 461 35.49 -0.48 -5.62
CA VAL A 461 36.18 0.39 -4.68
C VAL A 461 35.35 0.43 -3.40
N TYR A 462 35.97 0.12 -2.28
CA TYR A 462 35.38 0.35 -0.97
C TYR A 462 35.61 1.82 -0.58
N LEU A 463 34.51 2.55 -0.45
CA LEU A 463 34.49 3.94 -0.03
C LEU A 463 34.18 3.99 1.46
N SER A 464 35.10 4.50 2.28
CA SER A 464 34.82 4.78 3.69
C SER A 464 34.07 6.09 3.80
N THR A 465 33.00 6.12 4.58
CA THR A 465 32.10 7.28 4.69
C THR A 465 32.03 7.84 6.10
N LYS A 466 31.76 9.13 6.19
CA LYS A 466 31.37 9.81 7.41
C LYS A 466 30.12 10.65 7.13
N VAL A 467 29.09 10.48 7.95
CA VAL A 467 27.85 11.26 7.86
C VAL A 467 27.84 12.32 8.96
N THR A 468 27.47 13.54 8.61
CA THR A 468 27.24 14.63 9.56
C THR A 468 25.81 15.13 9.35
N MET A 469 25.00 15.14 10.41
CA MET A 469 23.61 15.62 10.34
C MET A 469 23.57 17.15 10.42
N ASP A 470 22.72 17.77 9.60
CA ASP A 470 22.56 19.21 9.50
C ASP A 470 21.28 19.65 10.24
N GLY A 471 21.44 20.27 11.42
CA GLY A 471 20.28 20.58 12.27
C GLY A 471 19.54 19.33 12.79
N GLN A 472 18.63 19.51 13.75
CA GLN A 472 17.95 18.43 14.52
C GLN A 472 18.89 17.46 15.24
N LYS A 473 19.05 17.64 16.56
CA LYS A 473 20.02 16.90 17.40
C LYS A 473 19.68 15.41 17.60
N ASP A 474 18.46 14.99 17.29
CA ASP A 474 17.94 13.65 17.60
C ASP A 474 17.56 12.87 16.33
N MET A 475 18.24 13.12 15.21
CA MET A 475 18.05 12.41 13.95
C MET A 475 19.35 11.73 13.49
N HIS A 476 19.24 10.60 12.80
CA HIS A 476 20.37 10.01 12.07
C HIS A 476 19.92 9.44 10.72
N LEU A 477 20.87 9.37 9.77
CA LEU A 477 20.66 8.74 8.48
C LEU A 477 20.55 7.22 8.66
N LYS A 478 19.35 6.68 8.39
CA LYS A 478 19.04 5.24 8.45
C LYS A 478 19.42 4.52 7.17
N HIS A 479 19.20 5.17 6.03
CA HIS A 479 19.37 4.59 4.72
C HIS A 479 19.58 5.66 3.67
N VAL A 480 20.33 5.34 2.62
CA VAL A 480 20.43 6.08 1.36
C VAL A 480 20.78 5.08 0.26
N ARG A 481 20.36 5.36 -0.98
CA ARG A 481 20.80 4.61 -2.15
C ARG A 481 22.02 5.29 -2.76
N ALA A 482 23.06 4.51 -3.06
CA ALA A 482 24.22 4.97 -3.80
C ALA A 482 24.08 4.51 -5.26
N VAL A 483 23.81 5.43 -6.18
CA VAL A 483 23.49 5.18 -7.58
C VAL A 483 24.71 5.48 -8.44
N GLN A 484 25.08 4.57 -9.35
CA GLN A 484 26.27 4.66 -10.20
C GLN A 484 25.98 4.97 -11.68
N GLU A 485 24.75 4.72 -12.13
CA GLU A 485 24.29 5.03 -13.49
C GLU A 485 22.87 5.62 -13.44
N GLU A 486 22.52 6.50 -14.37
CA GLU A 486 21.13 6.94 -14.54
C GLU A 486 20.24 5.76 -14.95
N GLU A 487 18.96 5.77 -14.55
CA GLU A 487 17.98 4.73 -14.91
C GLU A 487 17.79 4.65 -16.44
N ASP A 488 17.88 3.45 -17.02
CA ASP A 488 17.64 3.21 -18.45
C ASP A 488 16.14 3.00 -18.59
N PRO A 489 15.44 3.85 -19.35
CA PRO A 489 14.01 3.68 -19.58
C PRO A 489 13.63 2.33 -20.22
N GLN A 490 14.59 1.64 -20.88
CA GLN A 490 14.35 0.36 -21.54
C GLN A 490 14.62 -0.86 -20.64
N ASP A 491 15.43 -0.70 -19.60
CA ASP A 491 15.73 -1.75 -18.62
C ASP A 491 15.82 -1.17 -17.19
N PRO A 492 14.66 -0.91 -16.56
CA PRO A 492 14.59 -0.41 -15.19
C PRO A 492 15.05 -1.45 -14.15
N THR A 493 15.29 -2.71 -14.56
CA THR A 493 15.71 -3.79 -13.66
C THR A 493 17.23 -3.95 -13.60
N ARG A 494 17.97 -3.35 -14.53
CA ARG A 494 19.42 -3.29 -14.50
C ARG A 494 19.88 -2.65 -13.19
N ASP A 495 20.59 -3.44 -12.39
CA ASP A 495 21.13 -3.03 -11.10
C ASP A 495 22.31 -2.08 -11.28
N ARG A 496 22.17 -0.88 -10.71
CA ARG A 496 23.07 0.28 -10.88
C ARG A 496 23.56 0.81 -9.54
N TRP A 497 23.43 0.00 -8.49
CA TRP A 497 23.59 0.49 -7.13
C TRP A 497 24.93 0.06 -6.54
N GLY A 498 25.63 1.02 -5.94
CA GLY A 498 26.67 0.74 -4.97
C GLY A 498 26.04 0.13 -3.71
N ARG A 499 26.71 -0.86 -3.13
CA ARG A 499 26.24 -1.52 -1.91
C ARG A 499 26.65 -0.71 -0.68
N CYS A 500 25.70 0.00 -0.09
CA CYS A 500 25.90 0.71 1.18
C CYS A 500 26.10 -0.27 2.34
N VAL A 501 27.01 0.07 3.25
CA VAL A 501 27.36 -0.70 4.45
C VAL A 501 27.02 0.13 5.67
N TYR A 502 26.19 -0.45 6.54
CA TYR A 502 25.76 0.20 7.78
C TYR A 502 26.30 -0.56 8.98
N GLN A 503 26.82 0.17 9.96
CA GLN A 503 27.25 -0.37 11.25
C GLN A 503 26.53 0.39 12.37
N ASN A 504 25.82 -0.33 13.25
CA ASN A 504 24.99 0.26 14.29
C ASN A 504 23.97 1.30 13.79
N GLY A 505 23.53 1.18 12.53
CA GLY A 505 22.58 2.12 11.90
C GLY A 505 23.25 3.29 11.18
N GLU A 506 24.56 3.46 11.27
CA GLU A 506 25.29 4.53 10.59
C GLU A 506 25.93 4.04 9.29
N LEU A 507 25.88 4.86 8.23
CA LEU A 507 26.57 4.58 6.97
C LEU A 507 28.09 4.72 7.17
N VAL A 508 28.79 3.59 7.11
CA VAL A 508 30.26 3.53 7.32
C VAL A 508 31.03 3.29 6.04
N GLY A 509 30.38 2.77 5.00
CA GLY A 509 31.02 2.66 3.70
C GLY A 509 30.10 2.22 2.56
N ILE A 510 30.67 2.14 1.37
CA ILE A 510 29.98 1.78 0.14
C ILE A 510 30.91 0.91 -0.70
N TYR A 511 30.43 -0.21 -1.23
CA TYR A 511 31.10 -0.90 -2.33
C TYR A 511 30.56 -0.36 -3.65
N ALA A 512 31.37 0.43 -4.34
CA ALA A 512 31.05 0.99 -5.66
C ALA A 512 31.71 0.15 -6.75
N PHE A 513 30.92 -0.42 -7.65
CA PHE A 513 31.40 -1.34 -8.69
C PHE A 513 31.85 -0.59 -9.94
N TYR A 514 32.89 -1.07 -10.61
CA TYR A 514 33.42 -0.43 -11.83
C TYR A 514 33.77 -1.51 -12.88
N GLU A 515 34.05 -1.11 -14.12
CA GLU A 515 34.53 -2.02 -15.17
C GLU A 515 36.05 -1.99 -15.28
N GLU A 516 36.67 -3.15 -15.57
CA GLU A 516 38.14 -3.22 -15.64
C GLU A 516 38.69 -2.29 -16.73
N GLY A 517 39.52 -1.32 -16.31
CA GLY A 517 40.06 -0.27 -17.17
C GLY A 517 39.51 1.13 -16.87
N ASP A 518 38.42 1.22 -16.10
CA ASP A 518 37.88 2.50 -15.63
C ASP A 518 38.88 3.19 -14.68
N LYS A 519 39.02 4.51 -14.84
CA LYS A 519 39.85 5.35 -13.98
C LYS A 519 39.06 6.02 -12.87
N ASP A 520 37.79 6.27 -13.14
CA ASP A 520 36.85 6.97 -12.27
C ASP A 520 35.49 6.28 -12.38
N LEU A 521 34.71 6.35 -11.31
CA LEU A 521 33.31 5.95 -11.29
C LEU A 521 32.47 7.15 -10.83
N ASP A 522 31.28 7.29 -11.39
CA ASP A 522 30.34 8.32 -10.95
C ASP A 522 29.38 7.74 -9.91
N LEU A 523 29.04 8.57 -8.92
CA LEU A 523 28.16 8.20 -7.81
C LEU A 523 27.20 9.35 -7.49
N ARG A 524 25.96 9.02 -7.14
CA ARG A 524 24.97 9.94 -6.58
C ARG A 524 24.25 9.29 -5.40
N PHE A 525 23.80 10.09 -4.45
CA PHE A 525 22.94 9.65 -3.37
C PHE A 525 21.47 9.97 -3.65
N GLU A 526 20.59 8.98 -3.46
CA GLU A 526 19.15 9.15 -3.69
C GLU A 526 18.30 8.58 -2.55
N GLY A 527 17.18 9.26 -2.29
CA GLY A 527 16.12 8.79 -1.40
C GLY A 527 16.58 8.60 0.05
N PRO A 528 17.21 9.60 0.70
CA PRO A 528 17.68 9.43 2.06
C PRO A 528 16.50 9.20 3.00
N GLY A 529 16.69 8.22 3.87
CA GLY A 529 15.79 7.86 4.96
C GLY A 529 16.47 8.08 6.30
N TYR A 530 15.72 8.62 7.25
CA TYR A 530 16.20 9.00 8.57
C TYR A 530 15.38 8.33 9.67
N VAL A 531 15.94 8.18 10.86
CA VAL A 531 15.15 7.98 12.08
C VAL A 531 15.28 9.21 12.94
N TRP A 532 14.13 9.79 13.26
CA TRP A 532 13.99 10.86 14.22
C TRP A 532 13.53 10.29 15.57
N HIS A 533 14.40 10.38 16.59
CA HIS A 533 14.20 9.82 17.93
C HIS A 533 13.35 10.75 18.81
N GLU A 534 12.24 11.23 18.27
CA GLU A 534 11.28 12.04 19.01
C GLU A 534 10.05 11.20 19.39
N ALA A 535 9.72 11.23 20.68
CA ALA A 535 8.57 10.50 21.18
C ALA A 535 7.26 11.26 20.93
N PHE A 536 6.28 10.59 20.34
CA PHE A 536 4.90 11.05 20.24
C PHE A 536 4.04 10.28 21.24
N ARG A 537 3.33 11.03 22.08
CA ARG A 537 2.28 10.50 22.94
C ARG A 537 0.95 10.95 22.37
N VAL A 538 0.30 10.08 21.63
CA VAL A 538 -0.88 10.41 20.82
C VAL A 538 -2.15 9.99 21.58
N PRO A 539 -3.06 10.92 21.93
CA PRO A 539 -4.31 10.56 22.57
C PRO A 539 -5.21 9.78 21.61
N VAL A 540 -5.75 8.66 22.08
CA VAL A 540 -6.71 7.85 21.32
C VAL A 540 -8.09 8.44 21.50
N GLN A 541 -8.69 8.92 20.40
CA GLN A 541 -10.07 9.39 20.38
C GLN A 541 -11.01 8.18 20.32
N LEU A 542 -11.72 7.90 21.41
CA LEU A 542 -12.70 6.82 21.42
C LEU A 542 -13.94 7.22 20.62
N GLU A 543 -14.40 6.32 19.76
CA GLU A 543 -15.67 6.48 19.08
C GLU A 543 -16.80 6.24 20.09
N ASN A 544 -17.66 7.24 20.26
CA ASN A 544 -18.90 7.06 20.99
C ASN A 544 -19.89 6.36 20.06
N HIS A 545 -20.21 5.10 20.33
CA HIS A 545 -21.39 4.46 19.73
C HIS A 545 -22.63 5.18 20.29
N GLY A 546 -23.08 6.20 19.55
CA GLY A 546 -24.35 6.88 19.78
C GLY A 546 -25.51 6.11 19.17
#